data_AF-A0A0M2H656-F1
#
_entry.id   AF-A0A0M2H656-F1
#
_cell.length_a   1.000
_cell.length_b   1.000
_cell.length_c   1.000
_cell.angle_alpha   90.00
_cell.angle_beta   90.00
_cell.angle_gamma   90.00
#
_symmetry.space_group_name_H-M   'P 1'
#
loop_
_entity.id
_entity.type
_entity.pdbx_description
1 polymer ?
#
loop_
_entity_poly.entity_id
_entity_poly.type
_entity_poly.pdbx_seq_one_letter_code
_entity_poly.pdbx_strand_id
1 'polypeptide(L)'
;MSDTPTAATPATAYARSARAWTPLDWWKLEARALHGVPEVRRALAFFAPSEAWKDLAKNVAPAWGCLLTLSHIASFTLPVVALLFLLPWAFGSVSQASVGVSGILAGIAAIIAGNGIVTEFRESLGTDPRIHRMLGALHLIPSAIGSVLAASAIAQGVADGAWGIAGFVADVVVGVLHFVLFRGAAHTGTDRWKRNIAQLERAVDGMPPAERARIYADVQGALVVLSERGLVSASDVARAQEVRLGLLGITMAPREDLTPR
;
A
#
# COMPACT_ATOMS: atom_id res chain seq x y z
N MET A 1 -3.52 -6.13 51.29
CA MET A 1 -3.06 -5.83 49.92
C MET A 1 -3.47 -7.02 49.06
N SER A 2 -4.52 -6.83 48.27
CA SER A 2 -5.04 -7.90 47.41
C SER A 2 -4.30 -7.83 46.08
N ASP A 3 -3.42 -8.80 45.85
CA ASP A 3 -2.79 -9.01 44.54
C ASP A 3 -3.89 -9.32 43.53
N THR A 4 -4.25 -8.30 42.75
CA THR A 4 -5.10 -8.49 41.59
C THR A 4 -4.25 -9.25 40.58
N PRO A 5 -4.68 -10.41 40.04
CA PRO A 5 -3.91 -11.10 39.02
C PRO A 5 -3.72 -10.10 37.88
N THR A 6 -2.47 -9.70 37.62
CA THR A 6 -2.13 -8.89 36.45
C THR A 6 -2.71 -9.60 35.25
N ALA A 7 -3.77 -9.03 34.65
CA ALA A 7 -4.40 -9.58 33.48
C ALA A 7 -3.30 -9.90 32.47
N ALA A 8 -3.25 -11.15 32.02
CA ALA A 8 -2.17 -11.61 31.15
C ALA A 8 -2.12 -10.69 29.92
N THR A 9 -1.00 -10.01 29.75
CA THR A 9 -0.75 -9.10 28.65
C THR A 9 -0.77 -9.88 27.33
N PRO A 10 -1.17 -9.27 26.20
CA PRO A 10 -1.55 -10.00 24.99
C PRO A 10 -0.51 -10.98 24.44
N ALA A 11 0.79 -10.62 24.48
CA ALA A 11 1.86 -11.48 24.00
C ALA A 11 2.12 -12.66 24.96
N THR A 12 2.15 -12.39 26.26
CA THR A 12 2.29 -13.42 27.29
C THR A 12 1.12 -14.42 27.25
N ALA A 13 -0.11 -13.93 27.08
CA ALA A 13 -1.29 -14.78 26.91
C ALA A 13 -1.17 -15.68 25.67
N TYR A 14 -0.67 -15.13 24.56
CA TYR A 14 -0.40 -15.90 23.35
C TYR A 14 0.63 -17.01 23.61
N ALA A 15 1.78 -16.66 24.22
CA ALA A 15 2.83 -17.61 24.56
C ALA A 15 2.36 -18.74 25.50
N ARG A 16 1.45 -18.46 26.44
CA ARG A 16 0.84 -19.48 27.32
C ARG A 16 -0.10 -20.44 26.57
N SER A 17 -0.77 -19.94 25.54
CA SER A 17 -1.72 -20.73 24.75
C SER A 17 -1.08 -21.57 23.63
N ALA A 18 0.13 -21.20 23.21
CA ALA A 18 0.84 -21.88 22.13
C ALA A 18 1.11 -23.36 22.47
N ARG A 19 0.93 -24.28 21.51
CA ARG A 19 1.25 -25.71 21.69
C ARG A 19 2.53 -26.13 20.98
N ALA A 20 2.90 -25.39 19.95
CA ALA A 20 4.12 -25.54 19.17
C ALA A 20 4.62 -24.15 18.82
N TRP A 21 5.87 -24.07 18.40
CA TRP A 21 6.48 -22.82 17.95
C TRP A 21 7.08 -22.98 16.57
N THR A 22 6.68 -22.11 15.67
CA THR A 22 7.14 -22.05 14.28
C THR A 22 7.73 -20.67 13.99
N PRO A 23 8.49 -20.49 12.91
CA PRO A 23 9.01 -19.16 12.54
C PRO A 23 7.93 -18.09 12.46
N LEU A 24 6.73 -18.44 11.98
CA LEU A 24 5.60 -17.51 11.88
C LEU A 24 5.12 -16.99 13.25
N ASP A 25 5.34 -17.75 14.33
CA ASP A 25 4.85 -17.38 15.65
C ASP A 25 5.63 -16.21 16.26
N TRP A 26 6.87 -15.94 15.81
CA TRP A 26 7.60 -14.71 16.14
C TRP A 26 6.87 -13.46 15.65
N TRP A 27 6.36 -13.50 14.41
CA TRP A 27 5.57 -12.41 13.84
C TRP A 27 4.25 -12.21 14.59
N LYS A 28 3.57 -13.30 14.93
CA LYS A 28 2.30 -13.25 15.66
C LYS A 28 2.49 -12.74 17.09
N LEU A 29 3.56 -13.14 17.76
CA LEU A 29 3.89 -12.69 19.11
C LEU A 29 4.05 -11.17 19.15
N GLU A 30 4.84 -10.62 18.23
CA GLU A 30 5.05 -9.19 18.09
C GLU A 30 3.76 -8.45 17.71
N ALA A 31 2.96 -9.03 16.81
CA ALA A 31 1.64 -8.48 16.45
C ALA A 31 0.68 -8.37 17.65
N ARG A 32 0.73 -9.34 18.59
CA ARG A 32 -0.07 -9.31 19.82
C ARG A 32 0.48 -8.30 20.82
N ALA A 33 1.79 -8.24 21.01
CA ALA A 33 2.43 -7.24 21.85
C ALA A 33 2.05 -5.81 21.41
N LEU A 34 2.00 -5.57 20.10
CA LEU A 34 1.69 -4.29 19.49
C LEU A 34 0.18 -4.03 19.32
N HIS A 35 -0.72 -4.85 19.90
CA HIS A 35 -2.16 -4.79 19.61
C HIS A 35 -2.76 -3.38 19.78
N GLY A 36 -2.33 -2.65 20.81
CA GLY A 36 -2.78 -1.28 21.12
C GLY A 36 -2.14 -0.17 20.29
N VAL A 37 -1.17 -0.49 19.42
CA VAL A 37 -0.41 0.51 18.64
C VAL A 37 -0.60 0.27 17.13
N PRO A 38 -1.72 0.74 16.55
CA PRO A 38 -2.08 0.43 15.17
C PRO A 38 -1.09 0.98 14.14
N GLU A 39 -0.41 2.11 14.43
CA GLU A 39 0.57 2.71 13.53
C GLU A 39 1.81 1.82 13.36
N VAL A 40 2.36 1.29 14.46
CA VAL A 40 3.51 0.37 14.43
C VAL A 40 3.11 -0.94 13.76
N ARG A 41 1.91 -1.48 14.05
CA ARG A 41 1.40 -2.68 13.37
C ARG A 41 1.26 -2.47 11.87
N ARG A 42 0.80 -1.30 11.42
CA ARG A 42 0.70 -0.96 10.00
C ARG A 42 2.07 -0.91 9.32
N ALA A 43 3.04 -0.26 9.96
CA ALA A 43 4.40 -0.17 9.44
C ALA A 43 5.08 -1.55 9.38
N LEU A 44 4.87 -2.38 10.42
CA LEU A 44 5.41 -3.74 10.49
C LEU A 44 4.77 -4.70 9.47
N ALA A 45 3.47 -4.53 9.18
CA ALA A 45 2.74 -5.39 8.27
C ALA A 45 3.46 -5.53 6.92
N PHE A 46 4.06 -4.44 6.40
CA PHE A 46 4.80 -4.44 5.14
C PHE A 46 5.82 -5.59 5.01
N PHE A 47 6.46 -5.96 6.12
CA PHE A 47 7.52 -6.96 6.16
C PHE A 47 7.00 -8.38 6.41
N ALA A 48 5.77 -8.51 6.89
CA ALA A 48 5.26 -9.76 7.39
C ALA A 48 4.93 -10.77 6.28
N PRO A 49 5.08 -12.08 6.54
CA PRO A 49 4.49 -13.13 5.72
C PRO A 49 2.98 -12.91 5.57
N SER A 50 2.42 -13.36 4.45
CA SER A 50 0.98 -13.22 4.15
C SER A 50 0.08 -13.84 5.24
N GLU A 51 0.60 -14.86 5.90
CA GLU A 51 -0.03 -15.64 6.97
C GLU A 51 -0.06 -14.87 8.29
N ALA A 52 0.93 -14.00 8.55
CA ALA A 52 0.98 -13.12 9.72
C ALA A 52 0.30 -11.76 9.46
N TRP A 53 0.09 -11.39 8.19
CA TRP A 53 -0.52 -10.13 7.80
C TRP A 53 -1.88 -9.92 8.48
N LYS A 54 -2.69 -10.97 8.63
CA LYS A 54 -4.01 -10.86 9.28
C LYS A 54 -3.90 -10.40 10.72
N ASP A 55 -2.93 -10.90 11.49
CA ASP A 55 -2.72 -10.49 12.88
C ASP A 55 -2.18 -9.05 12.98
N LEU A 56 -1.46 -8.56 11.98
CA LEU A 56 -0.90 -7.20 11.95
C LEU A 56 -1.89 -6.16 11.38
N ALA A 57 -2.68 -6.52 10.37
CA ALA A 57 -3.57 -5.60 9.66
C ALA A 57 -5.00 -5.56 10.22
N LYS A 58 -5.38 -6.49 11.11
CA LYS A 58 -6.73 -6.52 11.72
C LYS A 58 -7.03 -5.20 12.43
N ASN A 59 -8.13 -4.55 12.02
CA ASN A 59 -8.62 -3.23 12.46
C ASN A 59 -7.71 -2.05 12.11
N VAL A 60 -6.75 -2.26 11.21
CA VAL A 60 -5.77 -1.24 10.78
C VAL A 60 -5.99 -0.83 9.31
N ALA A 61 -6.56 -1.73 8.50
CA ALA A 61 -6.92 -1.44 7.11
C ALA A 61 -8.20 -0.58 7.03
N PRO A 62 -8.20 0.54 6.28
CA PRO A 62 -9.39 1.37 6.11
C PRO A 62 -10.52 0.59 5.43
N ALA A 63 -11.76 0.78 5.85
CA ALA A 63 -12.94 0.21 5.17
C ALA A 63 -13.04 0.66 3.69
N TRP A 64 -12.35 1.76 3.33
CA TRP A 64 -12.25 2.28 1.98
C TRP A 64 -11.22 1.56 1.09
N GLY A 65 -10.47 0.58 1.61
CA GLY A 65 -9.45 -0.15 0.83
C GLY A 65 -9.99 -0.82 -0.44
N CYS A 66 -11.21 -1.34 -0.40
CA CYS A 66 -11.87 -1.93 -1.58
C CYS A 66 -12.23 -0.84 -2.62
N LEU A 67 -12.81 0.27 -2.18
CA LEU A 67 -13.13 1.41 -3.05
C LEU A 67 -11.87 2.03 -3.66
N LEU A 68 -10.77 2.12 -2.89
CA LEU A 68 -9.47 2.56 -3.39
C LEU A 68 -8.94 1.62 -4.47
N THR A 69 -9.03 0.31 -4.25
CA THR A 69 -8.61 -0.69 -5.24
C THR A 69 -9.43 -0.57 -6.53
N LEU A 70 -10.75 -0.43 -6.42
CA LEU A 70 -11.63 -0.20 -7.56
C LEU A 70 -11.33 1.13 -8.26
N SER A 71 -11.03 2.19 -7.51
CA SER A 71 -10.66 3.48 -8.09
C SER A 71 -9.35 3.39 -8.89
N HIS A 72 -8.37 2.62 -8.41
CA HIS A 72 -7.16 2.35 -9.17
C HIS A 72 -7.48 1.62 -10.47
N ILE A 73 -8.24 0.51 -10.42
CA ILE A 73 -8.66 -0.23 -11.62
C ILE A 73 -9.37 0.68 -12.62
N ALA A 74 -10.29 1.53 -12.14
CA ALA A 74 -10.99 2.50 -12.96
C ALA A 74 -10.03 3.50 -13.60
N SER A 75 -9.06 4.04 -12.84
CA SER A 75 -8.05 4.96 -13.36
C SER A 75 -7.28 4.38 -14.55
N PHE A 76 -6.98 3.08 -14.53
CA PHE A 76 -6.25 2.41 -15.62
C PHE A 76 -7.14 2.09 -16.83
N THR A 77 -8.40 1.71 -16.59
CA THR A 77 -9.27 1.17 -17.65
C THR A 77 -10.06 2.27 -18.36
N LEU A 78 -10.46 3.32 -17.64
CA LEU A 78 -11.33 4.38 -18.18
C LEU A 78 -10.73 5.16 -19.37
N PRO A 79 -9.43 5.52 -19.42
CA PRO A 79 -8.86 6.17 -20.61
C PRO A 79 -8.95 5.29 -21.86
N VAL A 80 -8.72 3.98 -21.70
CA VAL A 80 -8.83 3.01 -22.80
C VAL A 80 -10.28 2.86 -23.23
N VAL A 81 -11.21 2.70 -22.27
CA VAL A 81 -12.64 2.61 -22.58
C VAL A 81 -13.12 3.88 -23.27
N ALA A 82 -12.71 5.07 -22.80
CA ALA A 82 -13.01 6.34 -23.45
C ALA A 82 -12.57 6.37 -24.92
N LEU A 83 -11.35 5.91 -25.22
CA LEU A 83 -10.89 5.79 -26.60
C LEU A 83 -11.74 4.80 -27.40
N LEU A 84 -12.08 3.64 -26.83
CA LEU A 84 -12.90 2.62 -27.52
C LEU A 84 -14.27 3.15 -27.94
N PHE A 85 -14.87 4.09 -27.19
CA PHE A 85 -16.13 4.74 -27.59
C PHE A 85 -16.01 5.63 -28.83
N LEU A 86 -14.80 6.11 -29.17
CA LEU A 86 -14.56 6.91 -30.37
C LEU A 86 -14.20 6.07 -31.60
N LEU A 87 -13.76 4.82 -31.41
CA LEU A 87 -13.33 3.95 -32.51
C LEU A 87 -14.43 3.60 -33.51
N PRO A 88 -15.69 3.30 -33.11
CA PRO A 88 -16.77 3.05 -34.06
C PRO A 88 -16.92 4.18 -35.09
N TRP A 89 -16.84 5.43 -34.64
CA TRP A 89 -16.88 6.58 -35.53
C TRP A 89 -15.62 6.68 -36.38
N ALA A 90 -14.44 6.51 -35.77
CA ALA A 90 -13.16 6.59 -36.49
C ALA A 90 -13.04 5.54 -37.62
N PHE A 91 -13.70 4.38 -37.48
CA PHE A 91 -13.76 3.32 -38.49
C PHE A 91 -15.01 3.39 -39.39
N GLY A 92 -15.82 4.44 -39.26
CA GLY A 92 -16.98 4.68 -40.13
C GLY A 92 -18.19 3.79 -39.86
N SER A 93 -18.26 3.10 -38.71
CA SER A 93 -19.42 2.26 -38.37
C SER A 93 -20.61 3.05 -37.82
N VAL A 94 -20.41 4.31 -37.43
CA VAL A 94 -21.45 5.25 -36.99
C VAL A 94 -21.19 6.65 -37.54
N SER A 95 -22.25 7.46 -37.69
CA SER A 95 -22.17 8.80 -38.28
C SER A 95 -21.78 9.92 -37.30
N GLN A 96 -21.92 9.68 -35.99
CA GLN A 96 -21.59 10.64 -34.94
C GLN A 96 -20.56 10.06 -33.98
N ALA A 97 -19.64 10.90 -33.53
CA ALA A 97 -18.64 10.55 -32.52
C ALA A 97 -19.19 10.86 -31.12
N SER A 98 -19.20 9.88 -30.22
CA SER A 98 -19.64 10.05 -28.82
C SER A 98 -18.62 10.79 -27.95
N VAL A 99 -18.24 12.02 -28.34
CA VAL A 99 -17.19 12.83 -27.69
C VAL A 99 -17.53 13.16 -26.25
N GLY A 100 -18.79 13.49 -25.95
CA GLY A 100 -19.25 13.87 -24.61
C GLY A 100 -19.05 12.75 -23.59
N VAL A 101 -19.62 11.56 -23.85
CA VAL A 101 -19.51 10.40 -22.95
C VAL A 101 -18.06 9.94 -22.81
N SER A 102 -17.33 9.83 -23.93
CA SER A 102 -15.91 9.45 -23.92
C SER A 102 -15.08 10.44 -23.09
N GLY A 103 -15.35 11.73 -23.25
CA GLY A 103 -14.73 12.80 -22.48
C GLY A 103 -15.00 12.73 -20.98
N ILE A 104 -16.22 12.40 -20.55
CA ILE A 104 -16.53 12.18 -19.13
C ILE A 104 -15.65 11.06 -18.56
N LEU A 105 -15.54 9.93 -19.25
CA LEU A 105 -14.77 8.78 -18.77
C LEU A 105 -13.29 9.14 -18.61
N ALA A 106 -12.70 9.83 -19.60
CA ALA A 106 -11.33 10.33 -19.52
C ALA A 106 -11.17 11.36 -18.38
N GLY A 107 -12.14 12.26 -18.20
CA GLY A 107 -12.14 13.25 -17.11
C GLY A 107 -12.21 12.61 -15.71
N ILE A 108 -13.02 11.57 -15.53
CA ILE A 108 -13.08 10.80 -14.27
C ILE A 108 -11.72 10.14 -14.00
N ALA A 109 -11.12 9.52 -15.03
CA ALA A 109 -9.79 8.93 -14.92
C ALA A 109 -8.75 9.97 -14.48
N ALA A 110 -8.77 11.15 -15.10
CA ALA A 110 -7.88 12.26 -14.78
C ALA A 110 -8.02 12.72 -13.33
N ILE A 111 -9.24 12.83 -12.81
CA ILE A 111 -9.50 13.22 -11.42
C ILE A 111 -8.93 12.18 -10.45
N ILE A 112 -9.19 10.89 -10.69
CA ILE A 112 -8.71 9.81 -9.81
C ILE A 112 -7.18 9.77 -9.80
N ALA A 113 -6.55 9.75 -10.98
CA ALA A 113 -5.10 9.73 -11.11
C ALA A 113 -4.44 11.00 -10.56
N GLY A 114 -5.02 12.17 -10.84
CA GLY A 114 -4.56 13.46 -10.30
C GLY A 114 -4.59 13.48 -8.77
N ASN A 115 -5.65 12.97 -8.15
CA ASN A 115 -5.70 12.83 -6.70
C ASN A 115 -4.64 11.84 -6.17
N GLY A 116 -4.36 10.77 -6.92
CA GLY A 116 -3.26 9.85 -6.63
C GLY A 116 -1.89 10.54 -6.62
N ILE A 117 -1.61 11.42 -7.59
CA ILE A 117 -0.39 12.24 -7.61
C ILE A 117 -0.32 13.12 -6.36
N VAL A 118 -1.38 13.85 -6.03
CA VAL A 118 -1.41 14.75 -4.86
C VAL A 118 -1.17 13.96 -3.56
N THR A 119 -1.76 12.77 -3.45
CA THR A 119 -1.58 11.89 -2.29
C THR A 119 -0.15 11.39 -2.18
N GLU A 120 0.46 10.94 -3.28
CA GLU A 120 1.87 10.53 -3.31
C GLU A 120 2.79 11.68 -2.87
N PHE A 121 2.54 12.92 -3.28
CA PHE A 121 3.34 14.07 -2.82
C PHE A 121 3.15 14.42 -1.34
N ARG A 122 1.95 14.23 -0.80
CA ARG A 122 1.64 14.53 0.61
C ARG A 122 2.14 13.48 1.57
N GLU A 123 1.99 12.21 1.21
CA GLU A 123 2.22 11.08 2.11
C GLU A 123 3.45 10.25 1.74
N SER A 124 4.05 10.50 0.57
CA SER A 124 5.21 9.77 0.02
C SER A 124 5.06 8.26 0.19
N LEU A 125 4.09 7.67 -0.53
CA LEU A 125 3.82 6.22 -0.49
C LEU A 125 5.02 5.40 -1.01
N GLY A 126 5.97 6.05 -1.69
CA GLY A 126 7.24 5.45 -2.09
C GLY A 126 7.09 4.54 -3.30
N THR A 127 6.08 4.82 -4.13
CA THR A 127 5.78 4.11 -5.37
C THR A 127 6.96 4.24 -6.35
N ASP A 128 7.31 3.14 -7.03
CA ASP A 128 8.44 3.12 -7.96
C ASP A 128 8.19 4.09 -9.14
N PRO A 129 9.15 4.97 -9.50
CA PRO A 129 9.06 5.82 -10.69
C PRO A 129 8.67 5.07 -11.98
N ARG A 130 9.04 3.79 -12.12
CA ARG A 130 8.63 2.93 -13.24
C ARG A 130 7.11 2.71 -13.27
N ILE A 131 6.49 2.49 -12.11
CA ILE A 131 5.04 2.33 -12.00
C ILE A 131 4.35 3.64 -12.38
N HIS A 132 4.86 4.78 -11.91
CA HIS A 132 4.34 6.09 -12.31
C HIS A 132 4.48 6.34 -13.82
N ARG A 133 5.57 5.94 -14.46
CA ARG A 133 5.71 6.06 -15.92
C ARG A 133 4.75 5.16 -16.69
N MET A 134 4.52 3.94 -16.19
CA MET A 134 3.52 3.03 -16.78
C MET A 134 2.11 3.63 -16.66
N LEU A 135 1.76 4.16 -15.49
CA LEU A 135 0.54 4.95 -15.25
C LEU A 135 0.45 6.11 -16.24
N GLY A 136 1.52 6.91 -16.35
CA GLY A 136 1.60 8.03 -17.28
C GLY A 136 1.31 7.60 -18.72
N ALA A 137 1.86 6.48 -19.19
CA ALA A 137 1.60 5.96 -20.53
C ALA A 137 0.13 5.54 -20.74
N LEU A 138 -0.47 4.89 -19.74
CA LEU A 138 -1.86 4.40 -19.78
C LEU A 138 -2.89 5.53 -19.81
N HIS A 139 -2.56 6.71 -19.30
CA HIS A 139 -3.37 7.92 -19.46
C HIS A 139 -3.02 8.65 -20.76
N LEU A 140 -1.73 8.93 -20.98
CA LEU A 140 -1.26 9.77 -22.07
C LEU A 140 -1.60 9.22 -23.46
N ILE A 141 -1.31 7.95 -23.72
CA ILE A 141 -1.45 7.36 -25.06
C ILE A 141 -2.92 7.35 -25.51
N PRO A 142 -3.84 6.69 -24.79
CA PRO A 142 -5.23 6.64 -25.25
C PRO A 142 -5.88 8.02 -25.25
N SER A 143 -5.57 8.90 -24.29
CA SER A 143 -6.18 10.22 -24.22
C SER A 143 -5.61 11.21 -25.24
N ALA A 144 -4.36 11.06 -25.68
CA ALA A 144 -3.81 11.82 -26.80
C ALA A 144 -4.48 11.42 -28.12
N ILE A 145 -4.63 10.11 -28.37
CA ILE A 145 -5.37 9.61 -29.55
C ILE A 145 -6.82 10.10 -29.49
N GLY A 146 -7.48 9.96 -28.34
CA GLY A 146 -8.84 10.43 -28.10
C GLY A 146 -9.01 11.92 -28.32
N SER A 147 -8.04 12.74 -27.89
CA SER A 147 -8.04 14.20 -28.14
C SER A 147 -8.01 14.53 -29.64
N VAL A 148 -7.18 13.81 -30.41
CA VAL A 148 -7.08 14.00 -31.86
C VAL A 148 -8.37 13.59 -32.56
N LEU A 149 -8.95 12.45 -32.18
CA LEU A 149 -10.24 11.99 -32.72
C LEU A 149 -11.38 12.93 -32.36
N ALA A 150 -11.46 13.38 -31.10
CA ALA A 150 -12.46 14.35 -30.65
C ALA A 150 -12.33 15.69 -31.39
N ALA A 151 -11.12 16.23 -31.51
CA ALA A 151 -10.88 17.47 -32.27
C ALA A 151 -11.30 17.33 -33.74
N SER A 152 -11.01 16.17 -34.35
CA SER A 152 -11.40 15.87 -35.73
C SER A 152 -12.92 15.80 -35.89
N ALA A 153 -13.62 15.12 -34.98
CA ALA A 153 -15.09 15.03 -34.99
C ALA A 153 -15.75 16.40 -34.78
N ILE A 154 -15.19 17.23 -33.89
CA ILE A 154 -15.67 18.59 -33.64
C ILE A 154 -15.48 19.45 -34.89
N ALA A 155 -14.30 19.39 -35.51
CA ALA A 155 -14.00 20.15 -36.73
C ALA A 155 -14.92 19.76 -37.90
N GLN A 156 -15.33 18.49 -37.97
CA GLN A 156 -16.28 17.99 -38.97
C GLN A 156 -17.75 18.24 -38.61
N GLY A 157 -18.05 18.78 -37.43
CA GLY A 157 -19.42 19.03 -36.98
C GLY A 157 -20.22 17.77 -36.65
N VAL A 158 -19.55 16.64 -36.40
CA VAL A 158 -20.16 15.31 -36.15
C VAL A 158 -19.96 14.83 -34.70
N ALA A 159 -19.43 15.69 -33.83
CA ALA A 159 -19.25 15.38 -32.42
C ALA A 159 -20.56 15.52 -31.64
N ASP A 160 -21.00 14.43 -31.01
CA ASP A 160 -21.98 14.47 -29.93
C ASP A 160 -21.27 14.90 -28.64
N GLY A 161 -21.62 16.08 -28.11
CA GLY A 161 -21.04 16.63 -26.89
C GLY A 161 -19.58 17.12 -27.03
N ALA A 162 -19.34 18.13 -27.88
CA ALA A 162 -18.00 18.69 -28.15
C ALA A 162 -17.19 19.08 -26.89
N TRP A 163 -17.85 19.46 -25.79
CA TRP A 163 -17.22 19.79 -24.51
C TRP A 163 -16.41 18.62 -23.91
N GLY A 164 -16.69 17.37 -24.31
CA GLY A 164 -15.98 16.18 -23.83
C GLY A 164 -14.49 16.18 -24.13
N ILE A 165 -14.02 16.95 -25.13
CA ILE A 165 -12.60 17.11 -25.41
C ILE A 165 -11.80 17.60 -24.19
N ALA A 166 -12.41 18.40 -23.30
CA ALA A 166 -11.77 18.89 -22.09
C ALA A 166 -11.32 17.75 -21.16
N GLY A 167 -12.10 16.66 -21.07
CA GLY A 167 -11.76 15.49 -20.26
C GLY A 167 -10.53 14.76 -20.79
N PHE A 168 -10.42 14.59 -22.11
CA PHE A 168 -9.23 14.01 -22.74
C PHE A 168 -7.99 14.89 -22.54
N VAL A 169 -8.11 16.20 -22.71
CA VAL A 169 -6.99 17.13 -22.49
C VAL A 169 -6.53 17.09 -21.03
N ALA A 170 -7.46 17.08 -20.07
CA ALA A 170 -7.13 16.94 -18.65
C ALA A 170 -6.36 15.64 -18.37
N ASP A 171 -6.80 14.53 -18.96
CA ASP A 171 -6.16 13.22 -18.78
C ASP A 171 -4.78 13.13 -19.44
N VAL A 172 -4.60 13.79 -20.60
CA VAL A 172 -3.28 13.98 -21.22
C VAL A 172 -2.33 14.72 -20.28
N VAL A 173 -2.81 15.81 -19.66
CA VAL A 173 -2.01 16.57 -18.67
C VAL A 173 -1.60 15.67 -17.51
N VAL A 174 -2.52 14.87 -16.96
CA VAL A 174 -2.22 13.90 -15.89
C VAL A 174 -1.19 12.86 -16.34
N GLY A 175 -1.30 12.36 -17.56
CA GLY A 175 -0.31 11.46 -18.17
C GLY A 175 1.08 12.11 -18.24
N VAL A 176 1.17 13.36 -18.70
CA VAL A 176 2.43 14.13 -18.75
C VAL A 176 3.00 14.37 -17.36
N LEU A 177 2.16 14.74 -16.38
CA LEU A 177 2.59 14.98 -15.01
C LEU A 177 3.26 13.76 -14.40
N HIS A 178 2.76 12.55 -14.68
CA HIS A 178 3.41 11.31 -14.24
C HIS A 178 4.86 11.18 -14.76
N PHE A 179 5.12 11.57 -16.01
CA PHE A 179 6.48 11.54 -16.58
C PHE A 179 7.38 12.67 -16.10
N VAL A 180 6.80 13.84 -15.79
CA VAL A 180 7.57 15.03 -15.39
C VAL A 180 7.91 14.99 -13.90
N LEU A 181 6.96 14.58 -13.06
CA LEU A 181 7.09 14.60 -11.61
C LEU A 181 7.84 13.39 -11.06
N PHE A 182 7.72 12.22 -11.68
CA PHE A 182 8.34 10.98 -11.20
C PHE A 182 9.56 10.59 -12.05
N ARG A 183 10.50 11.53 -12.16
CA ARG A 183 11.78 11.36 -12.86
C ARG A 183 12.83 10.81 -11.90
N GLY A 184 13.07 9.50 -11.97
CA GLY A 184 14.11 8.84 -11.19
C GLY A 184 14.43 7.47 -11.77
N ALA A 185 15.69 7.04 -11.61
CA ALA A 185 16.07 5.68 -11.92
C ALA A 185 15.26 4.73 -11.01
N ALA A 186 14.67 3.70 -11.63
CA ALA A 186 13.88 2.69 -10.93
C ALA A 186 14.86 1.84 -10.11
N HIS A 187 15.08 2.20 -8.85
CA HIS A 187 16.01 1.49 -8.00
C HIS A 187 15.30 0.30 -7.35
N THR A 188 15.84 -0.87 -7.67
CA THR A 188 15.43 -2.20 -7.23
C THR A 188 15.35 -2.31 -5.71
N GLY A 189 14.18 -2.62 -5.14
CA GLY A 189 13.97 -3.25 -3.81
C GLY A 189 14.54 -2.56 -2.56
N THR A 190 15.85 -2.33 -2.51
CA THR A 190 16.65 -1.82 -1.40
C THR A 190 16.21 -0.45 -0.91
N ASP A 191 15.85 0.47 -1.81
CA ASP A 191 15.38 1.80 -1.39
C ASP A 191 13.98 1.74 -0.78
N ARG A 192 13.11 0.85 -1.27
CA ARG A 192 11.79 0.60 -0.68
C ARG A 192 11.94 -0.03 0.70
N TRP A 193 12.82 -1.01 0.84
CA TRP A 193 13.14 -1.63 2.12
C TRP A 193 13.65 -0.60 3.14
N LYS A 194 14.68 0.19 2.78
CA LYS A 194 15.24 1.24 3.65
C LYS A 194 14.19 2.25 4.09
N ARG A 195 13.32 2.70 3.18
CA ARG A 195 12.23 3.65 3.50
C ARG A 195 11.23 3.05 4.49
N ASN A 196 10.80 1.82 4.26
CA ASN A 196 9.82 1.18 5.13
C ASN A 196 10.41 0.86 6.50
N ILE A 197 11.72 0.55 6.58
CA ILE A 197 12.41 0.41 7.86
C ILE A 197 12.45 1.76 8.58
N ALA A 198 12.83 2.84 7.90
CA ALA A 198 12.81 4.18 8.50
C ALA A 198 11.39 4.64 8.93
N GLN A 199 10.34 4.18 8.26
CA GLN A 199 8.96 4.42 8.68
C GLN A 199 8.59 3.63 9.94
N LEU A 200 8.99 2.36 10.01
CA LEU A 200 8.80 1.51 11.19
C LEU A 200 9.54 2.08 12.40
N GLU A 201 10.80 2.49 12.22
CA GLU A 201 11.60 3.12 13.28
C GLU A 201 10.92 4.39 13.81
N ARG A 202 10.48 5.28 12.91
CA ARG A 202 9.72 6.48 13.31
C ARG A 202 8.45 6.16 14.07
N ALA A 203 7.71 5.12 13.67
CA ALA A 203 6.50 4.70 14.39
C ALA A 203 6.81 4.15 15.78
N VAL A 204 7.90 3.38 15.93
CA VAL A 204 8.35 2.86 17.23
C VAL A 204 8.89 3.99 18.13
N ASP A 205 9.60 4.95 17.56
CA ASP A 205 10.17 6.08 18.30
C ASP A 205 9.14 7.15 18.67
N GLY A 206 8.06 7.27 17.90
CA GLY A 206 6.90 8.10 18.21
C GLY A 206 6.04 7.58 19.37
N MET A 207 6.26 6.34 19.81
CA MET A 207 5.49 5.74 20.91
C MET A 207 5.84 6.39 22.26
N PRO A 208 4.84 6.68 23.12
CA PRO A 208 5.09 7.15 24.47
C PRO A 208 6.04 6.21 25.25
N PRO A 209 7.06 6.72 25.96
CA PRO A 209 8.06 5.87 26.63
C PRO A 209 7.46 4.83 27.58
N ALA A 210 6.38 5.19 28.30
CA ALA A 210 5.67 4.27 29.19
C ALA A 210 4.99 3.14 28.43
N GLU A 211 4.38 3.42 27.27
CA GLU A 211 3.75 2.41 26.44
C GLU A 211 4.78 1.45 25.84
N ARG A 212 5.90 2.00 25.36
CA ARG A 212 7.04 1.21 24.86
C ARG A 212 7.60 0.27 25.92
N ALA A 213 7.77 0.76 27.14
CA ALA A 213 8.24 -0.04 28.27
C ALA A 213 7.27 -1.18 28.62
N ARG A 214 5.95 -0.93 28.63
CA ARG A 214 4.94 -1.97 28.85
C ARG A 214 4.98 -3.07 27.79
N ILE A 215 5.04 -2.68 26.51
CA ILE A 215 5.08 -3.64 25.40
C ILE A 215 6.36 -4.47 25.45
N TYR A 216 7.50 -3.83 25.72
CA TYR A 216 8.76 -4.53 25.92
C TYR A 216 8.66 -5.55 27.06
N ALA A 217 8.12 -5.15 28.21
CA ALA A 217 7.91 -6.06 29.35
C ALA A 217 6.99 -7.24 29.01
N ASP A 218 5.93 -7.03 28.22
CA ASP A 218 5.05 -8.11 27.75
C ASP A 218 5.79 -9.09 26.83
N VAL A 219 6.61 -8.60 25.90
CA VAL A 219 7.46 -9.45 25.05
C VAL A 219 8.43 -10.26 25.91
N GLN A 220 9.11 -9.63 26.86
CA GLN A 220 10.04 -10.32 27.76
C GLN A 220 9.33 -11.39 28.60
N GLY A 221 8.16 -11.07 29.15
CA GLY A 221 7.33 -12.05 29.88
C GLY A 221 6.92 -13.24 29.01
N ALA A 222 6.60 -12.98 27.74
CA ALA A 222 6.29 -14.04 26.78
C ALA A 222 7.51 -14.92 26.48
N LEU A 223 8.70 -14.34 26.29
CA LEU A 223 9.94 -15.09 26.05
C LEU A 223 10.27 -16.04 27.21
N VAL A 224 10.09 -15.58 28.46
CA VAL A 224 10.25 -16.44 29.65
C VAL A 224 9.30 -17.63 29.60
N VAL A 225 8.02 -17.38 29.32
CA VAL A 225 7.02 -18.47 29.19
C VAL A 225 7.38 -19.46 28.09
N LEU A 226 7.85 -18.98 26.92
CA LEU A 226 8.24 -19.86 25.83
C LEU A 226 9.45 -20.74 26.19
N SER A 227 10.42 -20.16 26.92
CA SER A 227 11.59 -20.86 27.42
C SER A 227 11.22 -21.94 28.44
N GLU A 228 10.43 -21.58 29.46
CA GLU A 228 10.00 -22.50 30.53
C GLU A 228 9.22 -23.69 29.97
N ARG A 229 8.47 -23.47 28.88
CA ARG A 229 7.68 -24.50 28.21
C ARG A 229 8.47 -25.31 27.17
N GLY A 230 9.75 -25.03 27.00
CA GLY A 230 10.60 -25.71 26.03
C GLY A 230 10.15 -25.54 24.57
N LEU A 231 9.41 -24.48 24.26
CA LEU A 231 8.91 -24.21 22.91
C LEU A 231 9.97 -23.55 22.02
N VAL A 232 10.98 -22.93 22.62
CA VAL A 232 12.10 -22.27 21.94
C VAL A 232 13.41 -22.65 22.62
N SER A 233 14.52 -22.63 21.86
CA SER A 233 15.84 -22.90 22.41
C SER A 233 16.34 -21.73 23.27
N ALA A 234 17.24 -22.00 24.23
CA ALA A 234 17.87 -20.94 25.03
C ALA A 234 18.63 -19.93 24.16
N SER A 235 19.24 -20.39 23.06
CA SER A 235 19.89 -19.52 22.07
C SER A 235 18.91 -18.59 21.35
N ASP A 236 17.71 -19.08 21.00
CA ASP A 236 16.69 -18.25 20.36
C ASP A 236 16.12 -17.22 21.33
N VAL A 237 15.98 -17.59 22.62
CA VAL A 237 15.55 -16.64 23.66
C VAL A 237 16.58 -15.54 23.84
N ALA A 238 17.86 -15.90 24.02
CA ALA A 238 18.93 -14.93 24.16
C ALA A 238 18.98 -13.98 22.95
N ARG A 239 18.89 -14.52 21.73
CA ARG A 239 18.83 -13.71 20.51
C ARG A 239 17.61 -12.79 20.50
N ALA A 240 16.42 -13.30 20.82
CA ALA A 240 15.18 -12.52 20.84
C ALA A 240 15.18 -11.40 21.87
N GLN A 241 15.87 -11.57 23.01
CA GLN A 241 15.97 -10.56 24.06
C GLN A 241 16.75 -9.32 23.62
N GLU A 242 17.67 -9.48 22.69
CA GLU A 242 18.49 -8.38 22.14
C GLU A 242 17.78 -7.63 21.00
N VAL A 243 16.66 -8.16 20.49
CA VAL A 243 15.96 -7.55 19.35
C VAL A 243 15.11 -6.37 19.79
N ARG A 244 15.26 -5.25 19.08
CA ARG A 244 14.43 -4.05 19.25
C ARG A 244 12.96 -4.36 18.89
N LEU A 245 12.04 -3.76 19.63
CA LEU A 245 10.61 -3.78 19.31
C LEU A 245 10.37 -3.31 17.87
N GLY A 246 9.54 -4.04 17.12
CA GLY A 246 9.28 -3.83 15.70
C GLY A 246 10.15 -4.69 14.79
N LEU A 247 11.23 -5.31 15.29
CA LEU A 247 12.13 -6.12 14.48
C LEU A 247 12.11 -7.60 14.86
N LEU A 248 11.31 -8.03 15.84
CA LEU A 248 11.35 -9.41 16.35
C LEU A 248 11.02 -10.42 15.24
N GLY A 249 9.91 -10.21 14.52
CA GLY A 249 9.55 -11.07 13.40
C GLY A 249 10.59 -11.05 12.28
N ILE A 250 11.10 -9.86 11.94
CA ILE A 250 12.09 -9.65 10.88
C ILE A 250 13.39 -10.41 11.19
N THR A 251 13.87 -10.35 12.43
CA THR A 251 15.16 -10.95 12.83
C THR A 251 15.04 -12.44 13.14
N MET A 252 13.97 -12.86 13.81
CA MET A 252 13.82 -14.26 14.28
C MET A 252 13.23 -15.19 13.21
N ALA A 253 12.53 -14.63 12.24
CA ALA A 253 11.96 -15.37 11.11
C ALA A 253 12.09 -14.54 9.83
N PRO A 254 13.33 -14.30 9.37
CA PRO A 254 13.61 -13.46 8.21
C PRO A 254 12.98 -14.04 6.95
N ARG A 255 12.49 -13.13 6.11
CA ARG A 255 11.98 -13.45 4.78
C ARG A 255 13.10 -13.25 3.77
N GLU A 256 13.63 -14.34 3.23
CA GLU A 256 14.72 -14.31 2.24
C GLU A 256 14.32 -13.55 0.96
N ASP A 257 13.03 -13.49 0.65
CA ASP A 257 12.49 -12.80 -0.53
C ASP A 257 12.34 -11.28 -0.36
N LEU A 258 12.39 -10.77 0.89
CA LEU A 258 12.23 -9.34 1.18
C LEU A 258 13.46 -8.71 1.85
N THR A 259 14.33 -9.50 2.47
CA THR A 259 15.53 -8.98 3.15
C THR A 259 16.65 -8.80 2.11
N PRO A 260 17.15 -7.57 1.87
CA PRO A 260 18.29 -7.37 0.98
C PRO A 260 19.50 -8.18 1.47
N ARG A 261 20.18 -8.87 0.54
CA ARG A 261 21.47 -9.53 0.81
C ARG A 261 22.61 -8.52 0.82
#